data_AF-H0F5A6-F1
#
_entry.id   AF-H0F5A6-F1
#
_cell.length_a   1.000
_cell.length_b   1.000
_cell.length_c   1.000
_cell.angle_alpha   90.00
_cell.angle_beta   90.00
_cell.angle_gamma   90.00
#
_symmetry.space_group_name_H-M   'P 1'
#
loop_
_entity.id
_entity.type
_entity.pdbx_description
1 polymer ?
#
loop_
_entity_poly.entity_id
_entity_poly.type
_entity_poly.pdbx_seq_one_letter_code
_entity_poly.pdbx_strand_id
1 'polypeptide(L)' 'MMKTHITYRKLDGSEGVALVDGGISDTLQAKRELANWLDLPEVNDPAADREDIDGRLRHGGIVPDSVEFNHISE' A
#
# COMPACT_ATOMS: atom_id res chain seq x y z
N MET A 1 1.31 20.83 5.85
CA MET A 1 1.55 19.38 6.08
C MET A 1 1.48 18.71 4.71
N MET A 2 2.33 17.73 4.40
CA MET A 2 2.28 17.03 3.10
C MET A 2 1.29 15.86 3.19
N LYS A 3 0.43 15.71 2.20
CA LYS A 3 -0.42 14.54 2.03
C LYS A 3 0.04 13.76 0.80
N THR A 4 -0.28 12.48 0.77
CA THR A 4 0.00 11.64 -0.37
C THR A 4 -1.26 10.87 -0.77
N HIS A 5 -1.63 10.97 -2.04
CA HIS A 5 -2.63 10.09 -2.64
C HIS A 5 -1.96 8.82 -3.12
N ILE A 6 -2.49 7.67 -2.72
CA ILE A 6 -2.08 6.36 -3.20
C ILE A 6 -3.22 5.79 -4.03
N THR A 7 -2.98 5.53 -5.31
CA THR A 7 -3.88 4.82 -6.21
C THR A 7 -3.47 3.37 -6.30
N TYR A 8 -4.44 2.46 -6.32
CA TYR A 8 -4.19 1.02 -6.41
C TYR A 8 -5.34 0.31 -7.11
N ARG A 9 -5.04 -0.84 -7.71
CA ARG A 9 -6.02 -1.76 -8.30
C ARG A 9 -6.23 -2.96 -7.38
N LYS A 10 -7.48 -3.38 -7.28
CA LYS A 10 -7.88 -4.60 -6.59
C LYS A 10 -7.89 -5.79 -7.54
N LEU A 11 -7.78 -6.99 -6.98
CA LEU A 11 -7.79 -8.25 -7.74
C LEU A 11 -9.14 -8.51 -8.45
N ASP A 12 -10.22 -7.89 -7.99
CA ASP A 12 -11.54 -7.93 -8.64
C ASP A 12 -11.66 -6.99 -9.86
N GLY A 13 -10.58 -6.25 -10.18
CA GLY A 13 -10.53 -5.30 -11.28
C GLY A 13 -11.02 -3.88 -10.94
N SER A 14 -11.52 -3.64 -9.71
CA SER A 14 -11.87 -2.30 -9.27
C SER A 14 -10.62 -1.49 -8.88
N GLU A 15 -10.76 -0.17 -8.85
CA GLU A 15 -9.69 0.75 -8.45
C GLU A 15 -10.03 1.40 -7.10
N GLY A 16 -9.01 1.72 -6.32
CA GLY A 16 -9.11 2.34 -5.01
C GLY A 16 -8.12 3.49 -4.85
N VAL A 17 -8.47 4.39 -3.94
CA VAL A 17 -7.63 5.54 -3.57
C VAL A 17 -7.53 5.58 -2.06
N ALA A 18 -6.32 5.71 -1.53
CA ALA A 18 -6.04 5.97 -0.13
C ALA A 18 -5.39 7.36 0.01
N LEU A 19 -5.85 8.14 0.96
CA LEU A 19 -5.24 9.41 1.35
C LEU A 19 -4.47 9.16 2.64
N VAL A 20 -3.15 9.29 2.58
CA VAL A 20 -2.27 9.13 3.74
C VAL A 20 -1.60 10.45 4.08
N ASP A 21 -1.45 10.70 5.37
CA ASP A 21 -0.71 11.86 5.88
C ASP A 21 0.79 11.54 5.90
N GLY A 22 1.61 12.44 5.37
CA GLY A 22 3.06 12.29 5.34
C GLY A 22 3.64 12.16 3.92
N GLY A 23 4.98 12.23 3.87
CA GLY A 23 5.75 12.09 2.63
C GLY A 23 6.14 10.64 2.38
N ILE A 24 5.67 10.08 1.26
CA ILE A 24 6.09 8.78 0.75
C ILE A 24 7.31 8.96 -0.16
N SER A 25 8.45 8.41 0.19
CA SER A 25 9.67 8.62 -0.61
C SER A 25 9.83 7.61 -1.74
N ASP A 26 9.17 6.45 -1.64
CA ASP A 26 9.33 5.33 -2.55
C ASP A 26 8.11 4.39 -2.56
N THR A 27 8.03 3.53 -3.57
CA THR A 27 6.92 2.60 -3.77
C THR A 27 6.77 1.58 -2.64
N LEU A 28 7.87 1.17 -1.98
CA LEU A 28 7.79 0.23 -0.87
C LEU A 28 7.12 0.89 0.35
N GLN A 29 7.49 2.14 0.65
CA GLN A 29 6.81 2.94 1.65
C GLN A 29 5.33 3.16 1.28
N ALA A 30 5.01 3.42 0.01
CA ALA A 30 3.62 3.54 -0.45
C ALA A 30 2.79 2.29 -0.15
N LYS A 31 3.33 1.11 -0.47
CA LYS A 31 2.69 -0.18 -0.24
C LYS A 31 2.49 -0.46 1.25
N ARG A 32 3.46 -0.11 2.10
CA ARG A 32 3.36 -0.22 3.57
C ARG A 32 2.25 0.67 4.12
N GLU A 33 2.26 1.94 3.75
CA GLU A 33 1.25 2.91 4.20
C GLU A 33 -0.15 2.50 3.74
N LEU A 34 -0.28 2.02 2.51
CA LEU A 34 -1.54 1.48 2.00
C LEU A 34 -2.02 0.26 2.80
N ALA A 35 -1.13 -0.70 3.07
CA ALA A 35 -1.47 -1.88 3.86
C ALA A 35 -1.90 -1.53 5.29
N ASN A 36 -1.26 -0.53 5.89
CA ASN A 36 -1.62 0.00 7.21
C ASN A 36 -2.94 0.77 7.18
N TRP A 37 -3.17 1.61 6.16
CA TRP A 37 -4.41 2.37 5.99
C TRP A 37 -5.64 1.45 5.83
N LEU A 38 -5.44 0.31 5.17
CA LEU A 38 -6.46 -0.73 4.99
C LEU A 38 -6.56 -1.71 6.17
N ASP A 39 -5.73 -1.54 7.20
CA ASP A 39 -5.65 -2.43 8.36
C ASP A 39 -5.47 -3.91 7.96
N LEU A 40 -4.67 -4.17 6.92
CA LEU A 40 -4.47 -5.53 6.44
C LEU A 40 -3.67 -6.34 7.49
N PRO A 41 -4.02 -7.60 7.78
CA PRO A 41 -3.26 -8.39 8.73
C PRO A 41 -1.84 -8.66 8.20
N GLU A 42 -0.84 -8.62 9.07
CA GLU A 42 0.52 -9.03 8.71
C GLU A 42 0.54 -10.51 8.33
N VAL A 43 1.22 -10.83 7.23
CA VAL A 43 1.46 -12.23 6.85
C VAL A 43 2.67 -12.69 7.65
N ASN A 44 2.40 -13.29 8.81
CA ASN A 44 3.44 -13.93 9.62
C ASN A 44 3.88 -15.22 8.95
N ASP A 45 4.69 -15.12 7.89
CA ASP A 45 5.38 -16.27 7.34
C ASP A 45 6.73 -16.45 8.09
N PRO A 46 6.88 -17.53 8.90
CA PRO A 46 8.07 -17.73 9.72
C PRO A 46 9.34 -18.00 8.90
N ALA A 47 9.25 -18.14 7.57
CA ALA A 47 10.40 -18.27 6.67
C ALA A 47 10.77 -16.96 5.95
N ALA A 48 10.01 -15.88 6.12
CA ALA A 48 10.26 -14.59 5.47
C ALA A 48 11.00 -13.64 6.43
N ASP A 49 12.34 -13.64 6.37
CA ASP A 49 13.22 -12.64 7.04
C ASP A 49 12.97 -11.17 6.56
N ARG A 50 12.00 -10.95 5.66
CA ARG A 50 11.57 -9.66 5.16
C ARG A 50 10.06 -9.61 5.11
N GLU A 51 9.50 -8.57 5.70
CA GLU A 51 8.08 -8.20 5.64
C GLU A 51 7.58 -8.29 4.18
N ASP A 52 6.81 -9.34 3.87
CA ASP A 52 6.24 -9.55 2.53
C ASP A 52 5.00 -8.67 2.34
N ILE A 53 5.24 -7.38 2.14
CA ILE A 53 4.20 -6.39 1.91
C ILE A 53 3.39 -6.69 0.65
N ASP A 54 4.02 -7.26 -0.37
CA ASP A 54 3.31 -7.66 -1.58
C ASP A 54 2.35 -8.83 -1.30
N GLY A 55 2.78 -9.80 -0.50
CA GLY A 55 1.91 -10.85 0.04
C GLY A 55 0.75 -10.30 0.86
N ARG A 56 1.02 -9.35 1.76
CA ARG A 56 0.00 -8.66 2.58
C ARG A 56 -1.05 -7.95 1.72
N LEU A 57 -0.61 -7.18 0.73
CA LEU A 57 -1.51 -6.50 -0.21
C LEU A 57 -2.34 -7.49 -1.03
N ARG A 58 -1.73 -8.56 -1.56
CA ARG A 58 -2.46 -9.61 -2.30
C ARG A 58 -3.51 -10.29 -1.43
N HIS A 59 -3.18 -10.59 -0.17
CA HIS A 59 -4.13 -11.16 0.79
C HIS A 59 -5.29 -10.20 1.08
N GLY A 60 -5.02 -8.90 1.07
CA GLY A 60 -6.04 -7.83 1.13
C GLY A 60 -6.82 -7.59 -0.17
N GLY A 61 -6.58 -8.40 -1.21
CA GLY A 61 -7.26 -8.26 -2.49
C GLY A 61 -6.69 -7.16 -3.39
N ILE A 62 -5.42 -6.77 -3.23
CA ILE A 62 -4.77 -5.69 -3.98
C ILE A 62 -3.68 -6.24 -4.89
N VAL A 63 -3.55 -5.64 -6.08
CA VAL A 63 -2.45 -5.89 -7.02
C VAL A 63 -1.25 -5.02 -6.59
N PRO A 64 -0.18 -5.58 -6.01
CA PRO A 64 0.90 -4.75 -5.45
C PRO A 64 1.61 -3.90 -6.50
N ASP A 65 1.74 -4.42 -7.72
CA ASP A 65 2.41 -3.73 -8.82
C ASP A 65 1.60 -2.55 -9.39
N SER A 66 0.35 -2.39 -8.96
CA SER A 66 -0.52 -1.26 -9.36
C SER A 66 -0.46 -0.07 -8.40
N VAL A 67 0.32 -0.19 -7.32
CA VAL A 67 0.40 0.87 -6.29
C VAL A 67 1.23 2.02 -6.82
N GLU A 68 0.58 3.17 -7.00
CA GLU A 68 1.20 4.43 -7.41
C GLU A 68 0.90 5.50 -6.36
N PHE A 69 1.83 6.43 -6.14
CA PHE A 69 1.65 7.51 -5.17
C PHE A 69 1.94 8.87 -5.79
N ASN A 70 1.16 9.87 -5.38
CA ASN A 70 1.30 11.25 -5.80
C ASN A 70 1.24 12.16 -4.59
N HIS A 71 2.27 12.99 -4.44
CA HIS A 71 2.31 14.02 -3.40
C HIS A 71 1.34 15.14 -3.71
N ILE A 72 0.54 15.50 -2.71
CA ILE A 72 -0.35 16.66 -2.75
C ILE A 72 0.07 17.60 -1.62
N SER A 73 0.70 18.70 -2.03
CA SER A 73 1.00 19.84 -1.17
C SER A 73 -0.25 20.73 -1.09
N GLU A 74 -0.60 21.15 0.12
CA GLU A 74 -1.55 22.23 0.38
C GLU A 74 -0.82 23.57 0.51
#